data_AF-A0A4Y2LG70-F1
#
_entry.id   AF-A0A4Y2LG70-F1
#
_cell.length_a   1.000
_cell.length_b   1.000
_cell.length_c   1.000
_cell.angle_alpha   90.00
_cell.angle_beta   90.00
_cell.angle_gamma   90.00
#
_symmetry.space_group_name_H-M   'P 1'
#
loop_
_entity.id
_entity.type
_entity.pdbx_description
1 polymer ?
#
loop_
_entity_poly.entity_id
_entity_poly.type
_entity_poly.pdbx_seq_one_letter_code
_entity_poly.pdbx_strand_id
1 'polypeptide(L)'
;MQDGASPHIANPVKRLLSMHFGNDRIISRHFLTNWAPSSPDLNPCDFCLWGYLEHVAFSGQIANLGELKILIAQHIHKTGTVPIYCGICYFWV
;
A
#
# COMPACT_ATOMS: atom_id res chain seq x y z
N MET A 1 -1.52 -5.16 3.85
CA MET A 1 -1.10 -4.25 4.93
C MET A 1 -1.74 -2.91 4.68
N GLN A 2 -2.17 -2.22 5.73
CA GLN A 2 -2.80 -0.91 5.63
C GLN A 2 -2.16 -0.02 6.70
N ASP A 3 -2.05 1.27 6.43
CA ASP A 3 -1.52 2.22 7.38
C ASP A 3 -2.48 2.40 8.57
N GLY A 4 -1.93 2.84 9.69
CA GLY A 4 -2.69 3.03 10.93
C GLY A 4 -3.51 4.32 10.98
N ALA A 5 -3.90 4.91 9.85
CA ALA A 5 -4.60 6.20 9.82
C ALA A 5 -6.02 6.10 10.42
N SER A 6 -6.55 7.22 10.92
CA SER A 6 -7.81 7.26 11.68
C SER A 6 -9.00 6.57 10.99
N PRO A 7 -9.24 6.73 9.67
CA PRO A 7 -10.33 6.02 8.99
C PRO A 7 -10.14 4.48 8.98
N HIS A 8 -8.89 4.03 8.90
CA HIS A 8 -8.50 2.63 8.79
C HIS A 8 -8.56 1.87 10.12
N ILE A 9 -8.54 2.59 11.25
CA ILE A 9 -8.63 2.02 12.60
C ILE A 9 -10.01 2.19 13.24
N ALA A 10 -11.00 2.71 12.51
CA ALA A 10 -12.36 2.89 13.02
C ALA A 10 -13.03 1.56 13.34
N ASN A 11 -13.83 1.51 14.41
CA ASN A 11 -14.49 0.28 14.88
C ASN A 11 -15.29 -0.48 13.80
N PRO A 12 -16.05 0.17 12.90
CA PRO A 12 -16.74 -0.53 11.82
C PRO A 12 -15.78 -1.27 10.89
N VAL A 13 -14.65 -0.65 10.55
CA VAL A 13 -13.61 -1.24 9.70
C VAL A 13 -12.94 -2.40 10.40
N LYS A 14 -12.59 -2.24 11.68
CA LYS A 14 -12.01 -3.31 12.50
C LYS A 14 -12.91 -4.54 12.55
N ARG A 15 -14.21 -4.33 12.81
CA ARG A 15 -15.19 -5.43 12.88
C ARG A 15 -15.32 -6.15 11.54
N LEU A 16 -15.35 -5.40 10.44
CA LEU A 16 -15.41 -5.97 9.09
C LEU A 16 -14.18 -6.82 8.79
N LEU A 17 -12.98 -6.29 9.08
CA LEU A 17 -11.73 -7.01 8.87
C LEU A 17 -11.65 -8.27 9.74
N SER A 18 -12.00 -8.18 11.03
CA SER A 18 -12.05 -9.32 11.95
C SER A 18 -12.98 -10.42 11.46
N MET A 19 -14.15 -10.06 10.91
CA MET A 19 -15.11 -11.03 10.36
C MET A 19 -14.58 -11.73 9.11
N HIS A 20 -13.84 -11.03 8.26
CA HIS A 20 -13.39 -11.59 6.99
C HIS A 20 -12.07 -12.36 7.10
N PHE A 21 -11.14 -11.88 7.92
CA PHE A 21 -9.77 -12.41 7.99
C PHE A 21 -9.41 -13.10 9.30
N GLY A 22 -10.23 -12.96 10.35
CA GLY A 22 -9.86 -13.36 11.72
C GLY A 22 -8.94 -12.33 12.40
N ASN A 23 -8.89 -12.36 13.73
CA ASN A 23 -8.13 -11.37 14.52
C ASN A 23 -6.62 -11.59 14.50
N ASP A 24 -6.19 -12.81 14.24
CA ASP A 24 -4.80 -13.28 14.21
C ASP A 24 -4.05 -12.86 12.94
N ARG A 25 -4.78 -12.55 11.86
CA ARG A 25 -4.20 -12.17 10.57
C ARG A 25 -4.15 -10.67 10.32
N ILE A 26 -4.63 -9.87 11.27
CA ILE A 26 -4.74 -8.42 11.13
C ILE A 26 -3.58 -7.74 11.85
N ILE A 27 -2.73 -7.09 11.06
CA ILE A 27 -1.68 -6.20 11.56
C ILE A 27 -2.23 -4.77 11.51
N SER A 28 -2.58 -4.21 12.65
CA SER A 28 -3.16 -2.87 12.75
C SER A 28 -3.05 -2.33 14.18
N ARG A 29 -3.29 -1.03 14.36
CA ARG A 29 -3.25 -0.40 15.68
C ARG A 29 -4.41 -0.93 16.55
N HIS A 30 -4.08 -1.38 17.76
CA HIS A 30 -5.03 -1.99 18.72
C HIS A 30 -5.53 -3.39 18.30
N PHE A 31 -4.73 -4.13 17.54
CA PHE A 31 -4.87 -5.58 17.33
C PHE A 31 -3.72 -6.33 18.01
N LEU A 32 -3.77 -7.67 17.99
CA LEU A 32 -2.74 -8.52 18.59
C LEU A 32 -1.35 -8.22 18.02
N THR A 33 -1.24 -8.07 16.70
CA THR A 33 -0.03 -7.60 16.04
C THR A 33 -0.13 -6.10 15.82
N ASN A 34 0.50 -5.33 16.71
CA ASN A 34 0.49 -3.88 16.66
C ASN A 34 1.34 -3.35 15.51
N TRP A 35 0.77 -2.42 14.74
CA TRP A 35 1.50 -1.61 13.76
C TRP A 35 2.01 -0.32 14.40
N ALA A 36 3.30 -0.04 14.24
CA ALA A 36 3.90 1.19 14.76
C ALA A 36 3.29 2.44 14.07
N PRO A 37 3.10 3.56 14.79
CA PRO A 37 2.70 4.82 14.17
C PRO A 37 3.75 5.29 13.16
N SER A 38 3.32 5.83 12.02
CA SER A 38 4.20 6.53 11.07
C SER A 38 5.31 5.67 10.46
N SER A 39 4.98 4.46 9.99
CA SER A 39 5.93 3.57 9.30
C SER A 39 5.57 3.39 7.81
N PRO A 40 5.79 4.41 6.95
CA PRO A 40 5.59 4.29 5.51
C PRO A 40 6.52 3.24 4.89
N ASP A 41 7.71 3.04 5.47
CA ASP A 41 8.71 2.07 5.01
C ASP A 41 8.25 0.61 5.08
N LEU A 42 7.21 0.34 5.89
CA LEU A 42 6.70 -1.01 6.09
C LEU A 42 5.51 -1.34 5.18
N ASN A 43 4.94 -0.37 4.45
CA ASN A 43 3.91 -0.63 3.46
C ASN A 43 4.55 -0.78 2.06
N PRO A 44 4.48 -1.95 1.41
CA PRO A 44 5.04 -2.15 0.07
C PRO A 44 4.51 -1.13 -0.97
N CYS A 45 3.26 -0.69 -0.80
CA CYS A 45 2.68 0.33 -1.67
C CYS A 45 3.36 1.70 -1.47
N ASP A 46 3.54 2.16 -0.24
CA ASP A 46 4.12 3.48 0.04
C ASP A 46 5.63 3.49 -0.22
N PHE A 47 6.32 2.41 0.15
CA PHE A 47 7.77 2.29 -0.02
C PHE A 47 8.20 2.14 -1.48
N CYS A 48 7.43 1.40 -2.29
CA CYS A 48 7.89 0.98 -3.62
C CYS A 48 6.97 1.44 -4.75
N LEU A 49 5.68 1.11 -4.68
CA LEU A 49 4.76 1.38 -5.79
C LEU A 49 4.50 2.87 -5.97
N TRP A 50 4.30 3.61 -4.87
CA TRP A 50 3.93 5.02 -4.90
C TRP A 50 5.01 5.89 -5.52
N GLY A 51 6.26 5.79 -5.04
CA GLY A 51 7.37 6.57 -5.61
C GLY A 51 7.63 6.28 -7.10
N TYR A 52 7.44 5.02 -7.52
CA TYR A 52 7.50 4.67 -8.94
C TYR A 52 6.37 5.32 -9.75
N LEU A 53 5.13 5.22 -9.28
CA LEU A 53 3.98 5.80 -9.98
C LEU A 53 4.04 7.32 -10.02
N GLU A 54 4.55 7.98 -8.97
CA GLU A 54 4.83 9.41 -8.98
C GLU A 54 5.84 9.74 -10.08
N HIS A 55 6.98 9.05 -10.12
CA HIS A 55 7.98 9.27 -11.17
C HIS A 55 7.38 9.14 -12.57
N VAL A 56 6.57 8.10 -12.82
CA VAL A 56 5.89 7.90 -14.11
C VAL A 56 4.90 9.04 -14.40
N ALA A 57 4.11 9.46 -13.41
CA ALA A 57 3.12 10.54 -13.57
C ALA A 57 3.76 11.90 -13.86
N PHE A 58 4.94 12.17 -13.28
CA PHE A 58 5.67 13.43 -13.49
C PHE A 58 6.63 13.40 -14.69
N SER A 59 6.92 12.23 -15.26
CA SER A 59 7.82 12.09 -16.43
C SER A 59 7.18 12.52 -17.75
N GLY A 60 5.86 12.71 -17.81
CA GLY A 60 5.12 13.04 -19.03
C GLY A 60 4.10 14.13 -18.80
N GLN A 61 3.75 14.86 -19.87
CA GLN A 61 2.65 15.81 -19.82
C GLN A 61 1.33 15.05 -19.92
N ILE A 62 0.57 15.07 -18.82
CA ILE A 62 -0.74 14.43 -18.74
C ILE A 62 -1.81 15.51 -18.91
N ALA A 63 -2.62 15.40 -19.96
CA ALA A 63 -3.56 16.47 -20.32
C ALA A 63 -4.83 16.46 -19.45
N ASN A 64 -5.20 15.30 -18.92
CA ASN A 64 -6.42 15.13 -18.14
C ASN A 64 -6.38 13.92 -17.20
N LEU A 65 -7.37 13.84 -16.31
CA LEU A 65 -7.50 12.76 -15.34
C LEU A 65 -7.70 11.37 -15.97
N GLY A 66 -8.29 11.29 -17.16
CA GLY A 66 -8.52 10.02 -17.87
C GLY A 66 -7.21 9.38 -18.32
N GLU A 67 -6.34 10.18 -18.92
CA GLU A 67 -4.99 9.76 -19.31
C GLU A 67 -4.16 9.31 -18.11
N LEU A 68 -4.21 10.05 -16.99
CA LEU A 68 -3.52 9.66 -15.76
C LEU A 68 -3.98 8.28 -15.26
N LYS A 69 -5.29 8.02 -15.23
CA LYS A 69 -5.84 6.73 -14.81
C LYS A 69 -5.38 5.58 -15.70
N ILE A 70 -5.39 5.78 -17.02
CA ILE A 70 -4.94 4.76 -17.99
C ILE A 70 -3.45 4.48 -17.80
N LEU A 71 -2.64 5.53 -17.67
CA LEU A 71 -1.19 5.44 -17.49
C LEU A 71 -0.84 4.71 -16.18
N ILE A 72 -1.49 5.05 -15.06
CA ILE A 72 -1.30 4.34 -13.78
C ILE A 72 -1.67 2.85 -13.92
N ALA A 73 -2.84 2.55 -14.49
CA ALA A 73 -3.29 1.16 -14.67
C ALA A 73 -2.30 0.35 -15.53
N GLN A 74 -1.85 0.92 -16.65
CA GLN A 74 -0.86 0.28 -17.53
C GLN A 74 0.46 0.00 -16.79
N HIS A 75 0.95 0.95 -16.00
CA HIS A 75 2.21 0.78 -15.28
C HIS A 75 2.07 -0.21 -14.13
N ILE A 76 0.95 -0.24 -13.41
CA ILE A 76 0.67 -1.29 -12.41
C ILE A 76 0.70 -2.69 -13.05
N HIS A 77 0.05 -2.86 -14.21
CA HIS A 77 0.08 -4.14 -14.95
C HIS A 77 1.50 -4.53 -15.37
N LYS A 78 2.33 -3.57 -15.80
CA LYS A 78 3.74 -3.82 -16.12
C LYS A 78 4.54 -4.18 -14.87
N THR A 79 4.34 -3.47 -13.76
CA THR A 79 5.04 -3.70 -12.49
C THR A 79 4.80 -5.10 -11.92
N GLY A 80 3.64 -5.72 -12.18
CA GLY A 80 3.40 -7.14 -11.83
C GLY A 80 4.29 -8.14 -12.58
N THR A 81 5.01 -7.71 -13.62
CA THR A 81 5.92 -8.55 -14.44
C THR A 81 7.40 -8.22 -14.27
N VAL A 82 7.75 -7.15 -13.54
CA VAL A 82 9.14 -6.75 -13.26
C VAL A 82 9.37 -6.81 -11.76
N PRO A 83 10.40 -7.52 -11.26
CA PRO A 83 10.75 -7.47 -9.86
C PRO A 83 11.32 -6.08 -9.60
N ILE A 84 10.52 -5.22 -8.98
CA ILE A 84 11.03 -4.04 -8.29
C ILE A 84 11.87 -4.59 -7.14
N TYR A 85 13.16 -4.81 -7.40
CA TYR A 85 14.13 -5.18 -6.39
C TYR A 85 14.26 -4.00 -5.43
N CYS A 86 13.49 -4.00 -4.36
CA CYS A 86 13.64 -3.02 -3.30
C CYS A 86 13.38 -3.69 -1.94
N GLY A 87 14.47 -4.11 -1.29
CA GLY A 87 14.64 -4.10 0.17
C GLY A 87 13.79 -4.98 1.10
N ILE A 88 12.70 -5.62 0.67
CA ILE A 88 11.78 -6.28 1.64
C ILE A 88 12.33 -7.63 2.16
N CYS A 89 13.35 -8.21 1.53
CA CYS A 89 13.90 -9.51 1.96
C CYS A 89 14.66 -9.49 3.29
N TYR A 90 14.95 -8.33 3.90
CA TYR A 90 15.75 -8.26 5.14
C TYR A 90 14.95 -7.96 6.42
N PHE A 91 13.62 -7.82 6.35
CA PHE A 91 12.79 -7.50 7.54
C PHE A 91 11.78 -8.58 7.93
N TRP A 92 11.86 -9.75 7.30
CA TRP A 92 11.13 -10.96 7.71
C TRP A 92 12.13 -12.12 7.95
N VAL A 93 12.97 -11.94 8.97
CA VAL A 93 13.53 -13.01 9.82
C VAL A 93 13.29 -12.58 11.26
#